data_AF-Q5SWB0-F1
#
_entry.id   AF-Q5SWB0-F1
#
_cell.length_a   1.000
_cell.length_b   1.000
_cell.length_c   1.000
_cell.angle_alpha   90.00
_cell.angle_beta   90.00
_cell.angle_gamma   90.00
#
_symmetry.space_group_name_H-M   'P 1'
#
loop_
_entity.id
_entity.type
_entity.pdbx_description
1 polymer ?
#
loop_
_entity_poly.entity_id
_entity_poly.type
_entity_poly.pdbx_seq_one_letter_code
_entity_poly.pdbx_strand_id
1 'polypeptide(L)'
;SLVDKSVPEPLDEVPTPGDGILEHDPFFCPPTEATDRDFLTDALVTLLVPLLVALLLTLLLAYIMCFRREGRLKRDMATSDIQMFHHCSIHGNTEELRQMAASREVPRPLSTLPMFNVRTGERLPPRVDSAQMPLILDQH
;
A
#
# COMPACT_ATOMS: atom_id res chain seq x y z
N SER A 1 -38.31 41.19 -32.25
CA SER A 1 -37.47 40.93 -33.44
C SER A 1 -37.26 39.43 -33.52
N LEU A 2 -37.77 38.78 -34.56
CA LEU A 2 -37.74 37.34 -34.74
C LEU A 2 -36.38 36.99 -35.37
N VAL A 3 -35.47 36.39 -34.61
CA VAL A 3 -34.15 35.99 -35.13
C VAL A 3 -34.35 34.71 -35.93
N ASP A 4 -34.25 34.85 -37.25
CA ASP A 4 -34.25 33.74 -38.19
C ASP A 4 -33.04 32.82 -37.95
N LYS A 5 -33.32 31.53 -37.76
CA LYS A 5 -32.36 30.49 -37.39
C LYS A 5 -32.04 29.55 -38.56
N SER A 6 -32.45 29.91 -39.78
CA SER A 6 -32.31 29.05 -40.96
C SER A 6 -30.94 29.12 -41.65
N VAL A 7 -29.98 29.87 -41.11
CA VAL A 7 -28.62 29.94 -41.66
C VAL A 7 -27.76 28.91 -40.94
N PRO A 8 -27.27 27.86 -41.62
CA PRO A 8 -26.29 26.94 -41.04
C PRO A 8 -25.02 27.72 -40.73
N GLU A 9 -24.47 27.57 -39.52
CA GLU A 9 -23.14 28.09 -39.20
C GLU A 9 -22.12 27.50 -40.19
N PRO A 10 -21.22 28.33 -40.76
CA PRO A 10 -20.16 27.83 -41.62
C PRO A 10 -19.29 26.85 -40.82
N LEU A 11 -19.01 25.70 -41.42
CA LEU A 11 -18.16 24.66 -40.83
C LEU A 11 -16.80 25.27 -40.49
N ASP A 12 -16.41 25.18 -39.21
CA ASP A 12 -15.06 25.50 -38.77
C ASP A 12 -14.05 24.78 -39.67
N GLU A 13 -13.25 25.56 -40.41
CA GLU A 13 -12.18 25.02 -41.23
C GLU A 13 -11.21 24.27 -40.32
N VAL A 14 -11.11 22.95 -40.51
CA VAL A 14 -10.18 22.11 -39.76
C VAL A 14 -8.76 22.64 -40.00
N PRO A 15 -8.00 22.99 -38.95
CA PRO A 15 -6.65 23.50 -39.13
C PRO A 15 -5.80 22.41 -39.78
N THR A 16 -5.31 22.68 -40.99
CA THR A 16 -4.42 21.75 -41.67
C THR A 16 -3.07 21.80 -40.97
N PRO A 17 -2.56 20.70 -40.38
CA PRO A 17 -1.26 20.71 -39.71
C PRO A 17 -0.15 21.06 -40.70
N GLY A 18 0.56 22.16 -40.46
CA GLY A 18 1.70 22.58 -41.27
C GLY A 18 2.91 21.66 -41.07
N ASP A 19 3.88 21.75 -42.00
CA ASP A 19 5.05 20.86 -42.12
C ASP A 19 6.04 20.91 -40.93
N GLY A 20 5.80 21.80 -39.95
CA GLY A 20 6.59 21.90 -38.70
C GLY A 20 8.01 22.45 -38.88
N ILE A 21 8.44 22.71 -40.13
CA ILE A 21 9.74 23.31 -40.44
C ILE A 21 9.58 24.83 -40.47
N LEU A 22 10.26 25.51 -39.54
CA LEU A 22 10.40 26.96 -39.58
C LEU A 22 11.37 27.31 -40.72
N GLU A 23 10.89 27.98 -41.76
CA GLU A 23 11.76 28.51 -42.81
C GLU A 23 12.81 29.44 -42.18
N HIS A 24 14.05 29.38 -42.67
CA HIS A 24 15.16 30.16 -42.14
C HIS A 24 15.03 31.63 -42.58
N ASP A 25 14.02 32.31 -42.05
CA ASP A 25 13.75 33.73 -42.25
C ASP A 25 14.43 34.53 -41.11
N PRO A 26 15.29 35.53 -41.40
CA PRO A 26 15.95 36.34 -40.38
C PRO A 26 14.98 37.20 -39.54
N PHE A 27 13.71 37.32 -39.94
CA PHE A 27 12.69 38.06 -39.21
C PHE A 27 11.66 37.10 -38.60
N PHE A 28 11.81 36.83 -37.30
CA PHE A 28 10.80 36.13 -36.51
C PHE A 28 9.60 37.05 -36.27
N CYS A 29 8.54 36.86 -37.06
CA CYS A 29 7.23 37.48 -36.84
C CYS A 29 6.33 36.46 -36.12
N PRO A 30 6.34 36.37 -34.78
CA PRO A 30 5.43 35.48 -34.08
C PRO A 30 3.98 35.90 -34.40
N PRO A 31 3.06 34.94 -34.58
CA PRO A 31 1.63 35.25 -34.61
C PRO A 31 1.29 36.12 -33.41
N THR A 32 0.90 37.37 -33.66
CA THR A 32 0.66 38.36 -32.59
C THR A 32 -0.65 38.11 -31.86
N GLU A 33 -1.53 37.31 -32.46
CA GLU A 33 -2.82 36.90 -31.91
C GLU A 33 -2.65 35.55 -31.20
N ALA A 34 -2.31 35.59 -29.91
CA ALA A 34 -2.54 34.45 -29.04
C ALA A 34 -4.04 34.44 -28.69
N THR A 35 -4.75 33.35 -28.99
CA THR A 35 -6.12 33.17 -28.50
C THR A 35 -6.13 33.32 -26.98
N ASP A 36 -6.94 34.25 -26.46
CA ASP A 36 -7.10 34.45 -25.03
C ASP A 36 -7.64 33.15 -24.41
N ARG A 37 -6.79 32.44 -23.67
CA ARG A 37 -7.14 31.18 -23.02
C ARG A 37 -7.25 31.42 -21.53
N ASP A 38 -8.38 30.99 -20.96
CA ASP A 38 -8.60 31.05 -19.52
C ASP A 38 -7.79 29.97 -18.78
N PHE A 39 -6.49 30.22 -18.57
CA PHE A 39 -5.59 29.31 -17.85
C PHE A 39 -5.95 29.14 -16.37
N LEU A 40 -6.65 30.12 -15.78
CA LEU A 40 -7.06 30.08 -14.38
C LEU A 40 -8.01 28.91 -14.11
N THR A 41 -9.01 28.73 -14.97
CA THR A 41 -9.99 27.66 -14.81
C THR A 41 -9.34 26.29 -14.96
N ASP A 42 -8.46 26.12 -15.94
CA ASP A 42 -7.75 24.87 -16.18
C ASP A 42 -6.77 24.52 -15.04
N ALA A 43 -6.07 25.52 -14.51
CA ALA A 43 -5.22 25.36 -13.33
C ALA A 43 -6.04 24.99 -12.07
N LEU A 44 -7.20 25.62 -11.87
CA LEU A 44 -8.10 25.29 -10.77
C LEU A 44 -8.64 23.87 -10.88
N VAL A 45 -9.07 23.43 -12.07
CA VAL A 45 -9.54 22.06 -12.28
C VAL A 45 -8.41 21.06 -12.02
N THR A 46 -7.22 21.31 -12.58
CA THR A 46 -6.05 20.45 -12.42
C THR A 46 -5.60 20.33 -10.96
N LEU A 47 -5.79 21.36 -10.14
CA LEU A 47 -5.42 21.35 -8.72
C LEU A 47 -6.54 20.80 -7.81
N LEU A 48 -7.78 21.25 -8.04
CA LEU A 48 -8.91 21.03 -7.13
C LEU A 48 -9.44 19.60 -7.25
N VAL A 49 -9.44 19.03 -8.46
CA VAL A 49 -9.86 17.63 -8.68
C VAL A 49 -9.00 16.64 -7.88
N PRO A 50 -7.66 16.59 -8.00
CA PRO A 50 -6.86 15.66 -7.22
C PRO A 50 -6.91 15.97 -5.71
N LEU A 51 -7.03 17.24 -5.32
CA LEU A 51 -7.21 17.62 -3.92
C LEU A 51 -8.51 17.04 -3.33
N LEU A 52 -9.63 17.16 -4.06
CA LEU A 52 -10.92 16.64 -3.63
C LEU A 52 -10.89 15.11 -3.52
N VAL A 53 -10.26 14.43 -4.48
CA VAL A 53 -10.07 12.97 -4.45
C VAL A 53 -9.23 12.56 -3.25
N ALA A 54 -8.12 13.26 -2.98
CA ALA A 54 -7.28 12.99 -1.82
C ALA A 54 -8.03 13.21 -0.49
N LEU A 55 -8.83 14.28 -0.39
CA LEU A 55 -9.67 14.55 0.78
C LEU A 55 -10.70 13.44 0.99
N LEU A 56 -11.37 13.00 -0.08
CA LEU A 56 -12.35 11.93 -0.02
C LEU A 56 -11.71 10.60 0.44
N LEU A 57 -10.53 10.27 -0.09
CA LEU A 57 -9.77 9.08 0.32
C LEU A 57 -9.31 9.18 1.78
N THR A 58 -8.83 10.33 2.23
CA THR A 58 -8.41 10.51 3.63
C THR A 58 -9.60 10.42 4.59
N LEU A 59 -10.77 10.98 4.22
CA LEU A 59 -12.00 10.84 5.00
C LEU A 59 -12.47 9.39 5.04
N LEU A 60 -12.44 8.67 3.93
CA LEU A 60 -12.78 7.25 3.87
C LEU A 60 -11.84 6.41 4.76
N LEU A 61 -10.54 6.68 4.71
CA LEU A 61 -9.56 6.02 5.57
C LEU A 61 -9.80 6.36 7.04
N ALA A 62 -10.04 7.63 7.38
CA ALA A 62 -10.38 8.04 8.74
C ALA A 62 -11.66 7.32 9.22
N TYR A 63 -12.67 7.19 8.36
CA TYR A 63 -13.88 6.45 8.66
C TYR A 63 -13.57 4.98 8.97
N ILE A 64 -12.82 4.30 8.10
CA ILE A 64 -12.46 2.89 8.30
C ILE A 64 -11.60 2.72 9.55
N MET A 65 -10.59 3.56 9.76
CA MET A 65 -9.66 3.44 10.87
C MET A 65 -10.32 3.80 12.21
N CYS A 66 -11.06 4.89 12.31
CA CYS A 66 -11.68 5.31 13.56
C CYS A 66 -12.90 4.45 13.90
N PHE A 67 -13.85 4.27 12.98
CA PHE A 67 -15.09 3.56 13.29
C PHE A 67 -14.89 2.05 13.43
N ARG A 68 -13.97 1.41 12.69
CA ARG A 68 -13.64 -0.01 12.95
C ARG A 68 -12.78 -0.19 14.21
N ARG A 69 -11.93 0.77 14.57
CA ARG A 69 -11.16 0.72 15.83
C ARG A 69 -12.07 0.87 17.04
N GLU A 70 -13.06 1.74 16.97
CA GLU A 70 -14.14 1.80 17.98
C GLU A 70 -14.92 0.48 18.04
N GLY A 71 -15.17 -0.16 16.89
CA GLY A 71 -15.76 -1.49 16.83
C GLY A 71 -14.92 -2.60 17.49
N ARG A 72 -13.59 -2.50 17.47
CA ARG A 72 -12.69 -3.40 18.26
C ARG A 72 -12.89 -3.15 19.75
N LEU A 73 -12.76 -1.90 20.18
CA LEU A 73 -12.87 -1.54 21.59
C LEU A 73 -14.23 -1.92 22.20
N LYS A 74 -15.33 -1.73 21.46
CA LYS A 74 -16.68 -2.15 21.88
C LYS A 74 -16.82 -3.67 22.00
N ARG A 75 -16.19 -4.44 21.11
CA ARG A 75 -16.17 -5.92 21.18
C ARG A 75 -15.27 -6.43 22.30
N ASP A 76 -14.14 -5.77 22.53
CA ASP A 76 -13.19 -6.11 23.58
C ASP A 76 -13.84 -5.85 24.96
N MET A 77 -14.62 -4.78 25.12
CA MET A 77 -15.46 -4.54 26.30
C MET A 77 -16.58 -5.57 26.50
N ALA A 78 -17.13 -6.13 25.43
CA ALA A 78 -18.18 -7.15 25.50
C ALA A 78 -17.62 -8.56 25.75
N THR A 79 -16.31 -8.75 25.59
CA THR A 79 -15.62 -10.01 25.84
C THR A 79 -15.28 -10.11 27.31
N SER A 80 -15.47 -11.29 27.93
CA SER A 80 -15.13 -11.51 29.34
C SER A 80 -13.64 -11.21 29.59
N ASP A 81 -13.35 -10.37 30.60
CA ASP A 81 -11.99 -9.94 30.99
C ASP A 81 -11.01 -11.10 31.17
N ILE A 82 -11.51 -12.24 31.66
CA ILE A 82 -10.71 -13.45 31.90
C ILE A 82 -10.15 -13.99 30.57
N GLN A 83 -10.98 -14.08 29.53
CA GLN A 83 -10.57 -14.58 28.23
C GLN A 83 -9.60 -13.62 27.53
N MET A 84 -9.83 -12.31 27.67
CA MET A 84 -8.95 -11.28 27.14
C MET A 84 -7.58 -11.31 27.83
N PHE A 85 -7.56 -11.46 29.16
CA PHE A 85 -6.32 -11.56 29.94
C PHE A 85 -5.50 -12.81 29.57
N HIS A 86 -6.13 -13.98 29.47
CA HIS A 86 -5.43 -15.20 29.05
C HIS A 86 -4.82 -15.07 27.66
N HIS A 87 -5.57 -14.54 26.70
CA HIS A 87 -5.07 -14.36 25.35
C HIS A 87 -3.89 -13.36 25.31
N CYS A 88 -4.00 -12.23 26.00
CA CYS A 88 -2.93 -11.23 26.10
C CYS A 88 -1.68 -11.80 26.80
N SER A 89 -1.85 -12.54 27.90
CA SER A 89 -0.75 -13.15 28.64
C SER A 89 -0.04 -14.23 27.83
N ILE A 90 -0.78 -15.12 27.17
CA ILE A 90 -0.21 -16.16 26.31
C ILE A 90 0.55 -15.53 25.14
N HIS A 91 -0.02 -14.52 24.49
CA HIS A 91 0.64 -13.83 23.39
C HIS A 91 1.92 -13.11 23.84
N GLY A 92 1.89 -12.42 24.98
CA GLY A 92 3.07 -11.76 25.55
C GLY A 92 4.18 -12.75 25.87
N ASN A 93 3.86 -13.81 26.61
CA ASN A 93 4.83 -14.86 26.96
C ASN A 93 5.41 -15.53 25.71
N THR A 94 4.59 -15.78 24.69
CA THR A 94 5.05 -16.38 23.42
C THR A 94 6.01 -15.45 22.69
N GLU A 95 5.73 -14.15 22.68
CA GLU A 95 6.59 -13.15 22.04
C GLU A 95 7.94 -13.02 22.75
N GLU A 96 7.93 -12.98 24.09
CA GLU A 96 9.16 -12.97 24.90
C GLU A 96 10.01 -14.22 24.64
N LEU A 97 9.39 -15.41 24.65
CA LEU A 97 10.10 -16.66 24.34
C LEU A 97 10.64 -16.68 22.90
N ARG A 98 9.91 -16.08 21.95
CA ARG A 98 10.35 -15.96 20.56
C ARG A 98 11.56 -15.04 20.43
N GLN A 99 11.57 -13.92 21.16
CA GLN A 99 12.71 -13.00 21.21
C GLN A 99 13.93 -13.67 21.83
N MET A 100 13.76 -14.36 22.96
CA MET A 100 14.83 -15.13 23.58
C MET A 100 15.35 -16.26 22.67
N ALA A 101 14.48 -16.93 21.93
CA ALA A 101 14.88 -17.97 20.98
C ALA A 101 15.60 -17.40 19.74
N ALA A 102 15.24 -16.19 19.30
CA ALA A 102 15.91 -15.51 18.20
C ALA A 102 17.31 -15.00 18.58
N SER A 103 17.53 -14.65 19.84
CA SER A 103 18.83 -14.21 20.36
C SER A 103 19.73 -15.36 20.83
N ARG A 104 19.35 -16.62 20.64
CA ARG A 104 20.21 -17.77 20.96
C ARG A 104 21.28 -17.94 19.87
N GLU A 105 22.54 -17.92 20.26
CA GLU A 105 23.68 -18.31 19.40
C GLU A 105 23.76 -19.84 19.18
N VAL A 106 22.95 -20.61 19.93
CA VAL A 106 22.89 -22.07 19.85
C VAL A 106 21.81 -22.49 18.84
N PRO A 107 22.08 -23.50 17.97
CA PRO A 107 21.09 -24.05 17.05
C PRO A 107 19.79 -24.42 17.75
N ARG A 108 18.64 -24.20 17.08
CA ARG A 108 17.34 -24.58 17.62
C ARG A 108 17.33 -26.09 17.94
N PRO A 109 16.79 -26.50 19.10
CA PRO A 109 16.74 -27.90 19.47
C PRO A 109 15.96 -28.69 18.41
N LEU A 110 16.43 -29.90 18.07
CA LEU A 110 15.85 -30.72 17.01
C LEU A 110 14.35 -31.01 17.23
N SER A 111 13.87 -30.98 18.49
CA SER A 111 12.46 -31.13 18.86
C SER A 111 11.55 -30.01 18.34
N THR A 112 12.12 -28.85 18.00
CA THR A 112 11.41 -27.69 17.45
C THR A 112 11.55 -27.57 15.94
N LEU A 113 12.34 -28.45 15.29
CA LEU A 113 12.40 -28.53 13.84
C LEU A 113 11.16 -29.27 13.33
N PRO A 114 10.59 -28.85 12.19
CA PRO A 114 9.46 -29.55 11.61
C PRO A 114 9.89 -30.96 11.20
N MET A 115 9.11 -31.97 11.62
CA MET A 115 9.37 -33.41 11.37
C MET A 115 9.37 -33.77 9.87
N PHE A 116 8.78 -32.91 9.05
CA PHE A 116 8.74 -33.02 7.60
C PHE A 116 8.97 -31.64 7.00
N ASN A 117 9.53 -31.59 5.80
CA ASN A 117 9.65 -30.34 5.08
C ASN A 117 8.26 -29.86 4.67
N VAL A 118 7.84 -28.69 5.15
CA VAL A 118 6.48 -28.15 4.92
C VAL A 118 6.19 -27.89 3.43
N ARG A 119 7.21 -27.66 2.60
CA ARG A 119 7.04 -27.41 1.16
C ARG A 119 7.09 -28.67 0.29
N THR A 120 7.86 -29.68 0.69
CA THR A 120 8.08 -30.88 -0.14
C THR A 120 7.48 -32.16 0.44
N GLY A 121 7.00 -32.15 1.69
CA GLY A 121 6.43 -33.33 2.37
C GLY A 121 7.46 -34.39 2.78
N GLU A 122 8.70 -34.28 2.32
CA GLU A 122 9.81 -35.18 2.62
C GLU A 122 10.13 -35.17 4.12
N ARG A 123 10.21 -36.36 4.73
CA ARG A 123 10.66 -36.54 6.11
C ARG A 123 12.18 -36.56 6.13
N LEU A 124 12.79 -35.69 6.93
CA LEU A 124 14.24 -35.73 7.13
C LEU A 124 14.59 -37.00 7.92
N PRO A 125 15.63 -37.77 7.55
CA PRO A 125 16.07 -38.91 8.34
C PRO A 125 16.41 -38.46 9.78
N PRO A 126 16.13 -39.30 10.80
CA PRO A 126 16.36 -38.94 12.19
C PRO A 126 17.85 -38.65 12.40
N ARG A 127 18.17 -37.38 12.64
CA ARG A 127 19.53 -36.98 13.02
C ARG A 127 19.67 -37.20 14.51
N VAL A 128 20.49 -38.16 14.91
CA VAL A 128 20.81 -38.42 16.32
C VAL A 128 21.63 -37.24 16.84
N ASP A 129 21.08 -36.53 17.83
CA ASP A 129 21.78 -35.46 18.53
C ASP A 129 22.81 -36.09 19.48
N SER A 130 24.08 -35.68 19.38
CA SER A 130 25.11 -36.04 20.36
C SER A 130 24.80 -35.54 21.77
N ALA A 131 23.80 -34.65 21.92
CA ALA A 131 23.23 -34.22 23.19
C ALA A 131 22.46 -35.34 23.94
N GLN A 132 22.24 -36.51 23.32
CA GLN A 132 21.70 -37.70 24.00
C GLN A 132 22.78 -38.61 24.60
N MET A 133 24.07 -38.26 24.51
CA MET A 133 25.08 -38.96 25.29
C MET A 133 24.91 -38.64 26.78
N PRO A 134 24.72 -39.64 27.66
CA PRO A 134 24.76 -39.41 29.09
C PRO A 134 26.12 -38.82 29.47
N LEU A 135 26.13 -37.69 30.18
CA LEU A 135 27.33 -37.02 30.72
C LEU A 135 28.14 -37.87 31.72
N ILE A 136 27.76 -39.13 31.94
CA ILE A 136 28.41 -40.09 32.83
C ILE A 136 29.67 -40.69 32.18
N LEU A 137 29.82 -40.62 30.86
CA LEU A 137 30.97 -41.21 30.16
C LEU A 137 32.23 -40.32 30.16
N ASP A 138 32.13 -39.07 30.61
CA ASP A 138 33.22 -38.06 30.53
C ASP A 138 33.92 -37.84 31.88
N GLN A 139 33.69 -38.72 32.87
CA GLN A 139 34.40 -38.74 34.14
C GLN A 139 35.35 -39.96 34.23
N HIS A 140 36.46 -39.91 33.51
CA HIS A 140 37.65 -40.71 33.83
C HIS A 140 38.94 -39.99 33.46
#